data_AF-A0A7Z3CA58-F1
#
_entry.id   AF-A0A7Z3CA58-F1
#
_cell.length_a   1.000
_cell.length_b   1.000
_cell.length_c   1.000
_cell.angle_alpha   90.00
_cell.angle_beta   90.00
_cell.angle_gamma   90.00
#
_symmetry.space_group_name_H-M   'P 1'
#
loop_
_entity.id
_entity.type
_entity.pdbx_description
1 polymer ?
#
loop_
_entity_poly.entity_id
_entity_poly.type
_entity_poly.pdbx_seq_one_letter_code
_entity_poly.pdbx_strand_id
1 'polypeptide(L)'
;MAKQPLTLNVFIHEDLSDDSRRDLYNTHFSWFTDEIQELSGRKLSVNMFTPSEAETLSGFDYKKISAASSLDAWAEKLKSHFGSVLLQDSHTRFNKYLLLTRDNINPSTMGIAQNKGYAGISSIRSDMVPAHEAGHMFGATHEDSEILYNGWWSETIMSDDTFSPLRSNANRFSDKNRENIRNYLDKPIAQRAVPRPQDDWDDD
;
A
#
# COMPACT_ATOMS: atom_id res chain seq x y z
N MET A 1 -8.21 1.64 26.31
CA MET A 1 -7.21 2.65 25.88
C MET A 1 -7.31 2.80 24.38
N ALA A 2 -7.20 4.01 23.82
CA ALA A 2 -7.22 4.21 22.38
C ALA A 2 -5.94 3.62 21.76
N LYS A 3 -6.08 2.84 20.67
CA LYS A 3 -4.92 2.30 19.94
C LYS A 3 -4.24 3.42 19.13
N GLN A 4 -2.92 3.34 18.97
CA GLN A 4 -2.15 4.31 18.18
C GLN A 4 -2.71 4.43 16.74
N PRO A 5 -3.02 5.64 16.26
CA PRO A 5 -3.52 5.87 14.90
C PRO A 5 -2.51 5.45 13.82
N LEU A 6 -3.03 5.22 12.61
CA LEU A 6 -2.26 4.92 11.42
C LEU A 6 -2.27 6.10 10.46
N THR A 7 -1.19 6.27 9.72
CA THR A 7 -1.06 7.26 8.66
C THR A 7 -0.58 6.60 7.38
N LEU A 8 -1.29 6.84 6.28
CA LEU A 8 -0.81 6.57 4.93
C LEU A 8 -0.48 7.91 4.26
N ASN A 9 0.80 8.16 4.02
CA ASN A 9 1.28 9.33 3.29
C ASN A 9 1.36 8.97 1.81
N VAL A 10 0.50 9.59 1.00
CA VAL A 10 0.40 9.35 -0.43
C VAL A 10 1.03 10.53 -1.16
N PHE A 11 2.08 10.29 -1.91
CA PHE A 11 2.67 11.29 -2.79
C PHE A 11 2.09 11.11 -4.18
N ILE A 12 1.35 12.11 -4.65
CA ILE A 12 0.78 12.12 -6.00
C ILE A 12 1.91 12.45 -6.95
N HIS A 13 2.21 11.54 -7.87
CA HIS A 13 3.24 11.72 -8.87
C HIS A 13 2.83 12.79 -9.90
N GLU A 14 3.80 13.42 -10.56
CA GLU A 14 3.58 14.51 -11.53
C GLU A 14 2.72 14.13 -12.74
N ASP A 15 2.71 12.84 -13.08
CA ASP A 15 1.86 12.28 -14.14
C ASP A 15 0.36 12.24 -13.79
N LEU A 16 0.00 12.54 -12.53
CA LEU A 16 -1.37 12.71 -12.03
C LEU A 16 -1.69 14.19 -11.71
N SER A 17 -0.93 15.14 -12.26
CA SER A 17 -1.08 16.57 -11.94
C SER A 17 -2.43 17.18 -12.29
N ASP A 18 -3.16 16.58 -13.24
CA ASP A 18 -4.52 16.93 -13.65
C ASP A 18 -5.62 16.21 -12.86
N ASP A 19 -5.27 15.21 -12.04
CA ASP A 19 -6.23 14.51 -11.20
C ASP A 19 -6.56 15.26 -9.90
N SER A 20 -7.82 15.19 -9.51
CA SER A 20 -8.33 15.77 -8.28
C SER A 20 -7.93 14.92 -7.08
N ARG A 21 -7.24 15.53 -6.10
CA ARG A 21 -6.91 14.88 -4.80
C ARG A 21 -8.14 14.25 -4.15
N ARG A 22 -9.29 14.91 -4.24
CA ARG A 22 -10.54 14.43 -3.65
C ARG A 22 -11.06 13.19 -4.37
N ASP A 23 -10.98 13.18 -5.70
CA ASP A 23 -11.50 12.07 -6.49
C ASP A 23 -10.57 10.85 -6.36
N LEU A 24 -9.25 11.06 -6.37
CA LEU A 24 -8.28 10.01 -6.04
C LEU A 24 -8.54 9.41 -4.64
N TYR A 25 -8.81 10.25 -3.62
CA TYR A 25 -9.17 9.76 -2.29
C TYR A 25 -10.45 8.93 -2.28
N ASN A 26 -11.52 9.47 -2.88
CA ASN A 26 -12.82 8.83 -2.87
C ASN A 26 -12.79 7.47 -3.59
N THR A 27 -12.10 7.38 -4.73
CA THR A 27 -12.01 6.16 -5.53
C THR A 27 -11.13 5.11 -4.86
N HIS A 28 -9.94 5.48 -4.40
CA HIS A 28 -8.91 4.49 -4.02
C HIS A 28 -8.76 4.26 -2.52
N PHE A 29 -9.15 5.22 -1.67
CA PHE A 29 -8.77 5.21 -0.26
C PHE A 29 -9.93 5.27 0.73
N SER A 30 -11.08 5.84 0.36
CA SER A 30 -12.22 6.03 1.28
C SER A 30 -12.67 4.72 1.94
N TRP A 31 -13.03 3.72 1.13
CA TRP A 31 -13.46 2.41 1.61
C TRP A 31 -12.32 1.67 2.34
N PHE A 32 -11.07 1.83 1.90
CA PHE A 32 -9.91 1.23 2.55
C PHE A 32 -9.67 1.79 3.96
N THR A 33 -9.93 3.10 4.17
CA THR A 33 -9.86 3.69 5.51
C THR A 33 -10.88 3.10 6.47
N ASP A 34 -12.09 2.82 5.98
CA ASP A 34 -13.13 2.17 6.78
C ASP A 34 -12.77 0.72 7.11
N GLU A 35 -12.30 -0.05 6.12
CA GLU A 35 -11.86 -1.45 6.29
C GLU A 35 -10.73 -1.57 7.32
N ILE A 36 -9.70 -0.73 7.23
CA ILE A 36 -8.58 -0.74 8.19
C ILE A 36 -9.07 -0.34 9.59
N GLN A 37 -9.97 0.63 9.69
CA GLN A 37 -10.52 1.05 10.97
C GLN A 37 -11.35 -0.05 11.62
N GLU A 38 -12.20 -0.72 10.85
CA GLU A 38 -13.01 -1.85 11.30
C GLU A 38 -12.13 -3.01 11.79
N LEU A 39 -11.17 -3.45 10.97
CA LEU A 39 -10.37 -4.63 11.30
C LEU A 39 -9.37 -4.37 12.44
N SER A 40 -8.81 -3.17 12.55
CA SER A 40 -7.71 -2.91 13.50
C SER A 40 -8.15 -2.20 14.78
N GLY A 41 -9.30 -1.52 14.75
CA GLY A 41 -9.73 -0.59 15.79
C GLY A 41 -8.86 0.68 15.87
N ARG A 42 -8.10 1.00 14.82
CA ARG A 42 -7.24 2.19 14.72
C ARG A 42 -7.76 3.09 13.61
N LYS A 43 -7.87 4.39 13.89
CA LYS A 43 -8.15 5.38 12.84
C LYS A 43 -6.99 5.40 11.82
N LEU A 44 -7.30 5.25 10.53
CA LEU A 44 -6.36 5.49 9.45
C LEU A 44 -6.60 6.89 8.86
N SER A 45 -5.54 7.71 8.84
CA SER A 45 -5.55 9.01 8.15
C SER A 45 -4.76 8.90 6.86
N VAL A 46 -5.32 9.41 5.75
CA VAL A 46 -4.64 9.44 4.45
C VAL A 46 -4.25 10.88 4.15
N ASN A 47 -2.95 11.15 4.14
CA ASN A 47 -2.40 12.45 3.78
C ASN A 47 -1.95 12.38 2.32
N MET A 48 -2.64 13.11 1.45
CA MET A 48 -2.26 13.16 0.03
C MET A 48 -1.54 14.46 -0.28
N PHE A 49 -0.32 14.35 -0.79
CA PHE A 49 0.55 15.48 -1.14
C PHE A 49 0.57 15.66 -2.65
N THR A 50 0.24 16.86 -3.13
CA THR A 50 0.35 17.21 -4.56
C THR A 50 1.81 17.38 -4.97
N PRO A 51 2.13 17.38 -6.28
CA PRO A 51 3.49 17.62 -6.74
C PRO A 51 4.13 18.91 -6.17
N SER A 52 3.36 19.99 -6.06
CA SER A 52 3.81 21.25 -5.45
C SER A 52 4.11 21.16 -3.95
N GLU A 53 3.50 20.22 -3.22
CA GLU A 53 3.73 20.01 -1.78
C GLU A 53 4.88 19.04 -1.52
N ALA A 54 5.26 18.24 -2.53
CA ALA A 54 6.22 17.16 -2.42
C ALA A 54 7.25 17.17 -3.57
N GLU A 55 7.72 18.35 -3.98
CA GLU A 55 8.56 18.57 -5.18
C GLU A 55 9.77 17.62 -5.27
N THR A 56 10.38 17.28 -4.13
CA THR A 56 11.55 16.38 -4.11
C THR A 56 11.20 14.90 -4.28
N LEU A 57 9.92 14.53 -4.20
CA LEU A 57 9.41 13.15 -4.19
C LEU A 57 8.44 12.86 -5.35
N SER A 58 7.66 13.84 -5.79
CA SER A 58 6.60 13.68 -6.80
C SER A 58 7.11 13.38 -8.21
N GLY A 59 8.35 13.77 -8.54
CA GLY A 59 9.00 13.47 -9.82
C GLY A 59 9.88 12.21 -9.79
N PHE A 60 9.61 11.28 -8.88
CA PHE A 60 10.40 10.04 -8.78
C PHE A 60 10.25 9.18 -10.04
N ASP A 61 11.37 8.87 -10.70
CA ASP A 61 11.41 8.00 -11.87
C ASP A 61 11.12 6.53 -11.51
N TYR A 62 9.83 6.21 -11.46
CA TYR A 62 9.30 4.94 -11.02
C TYR A 62 9.28 3.87 -12.12
N LYS A 63 9.45 4.24 -13.39
CA LYS A 63 9.38 3.30 -14.51
C LYS A 63 10.71 2.59 -14.70
N LYS A 64 10.79 1.31 -14.31
CA LYS A 64 11.97 0.46 -14.50
C LYS A 64 11.56 -0.92 -14.97
N ILE A 65 12.49 -1.62 -15.62
CA ILE A 65 12.29 -3.02 -16.04
C ILE A 65 11.92 -3.89 -14.83
N SER A 66 12.69 -3.78 -13.74
CA SER A 66 12.41 -4.46 -12.47
C SER A 66 11.62 -3.54 -11.54
N ALA A 67 10.41 -3.97 -11.16
CA ALA A 67 9.58 -3.23 -10.21
C ALA A 67 10.22 -3.17 -8.81
N ALA A 68 10.89 -4.24 -8.40
CA ALA A 68 11.62 -4.27 -7.14
C ALA A 68 12.80 -3.30 -7.11
N SER A 69 13.46 -3.05 -8.25
CA SER A 69 14.46 -1.97 -8.38
C SER A 69 13.82 -0.58 -8.22
N SER A 70 12.57 -0.38 -8.67
CA SER A 70 11.84 0.87 -8.43
C SER A 70 11.50 1.03 -6.95
N LEU A 71 11.06 -0.04 -6.29
CA LEU A 71 10.75 -0.03 -4.86
C LEU A 71 11.98 0.25 -4.00
N ASP A 72 13.13 -0.33 -4.32
CA ASP A 72 14.40 -0.05 -3.65
C ASP A 72 14.79 1.42 -3.78
N ALA A 73 14.79 1.94 -5.01
CA ALA A 73 15.12 3.33 -5.27
C ALA A 73 14.13 4.28 -4.56
N TRP A 74 12.85 3.92 -4.48
CA TRP A 74 11.83 4.70 -3.78
C TRP A 74 12.06 4.70 -2.27
N ALA A 75 12.32 3.53 -1.68
CA ALA A 75 12.62 3.42 -0.26
C ALA A 75 13.89 4.22 0.11
N GLU A 76 14.94 4.17 -0.72
CA GLU A 76 16.15 4.98 -0.51
C GLU A 76 15.90 6.49 -0.67
N LYS A 77 15.03 6.88 -1.60
CA LYS A 77 14.58 8.28 -1.74
C LYS A 77 13.86 8.77 -0.49
N LEU A 78 12.94 7.96 0.05
CA LEU A 78 12.25 8.23 1.31
C LEU A 78 13.22 8.32 2.50
N LYS A 79 14.18 7.40 2.62
CA LYS A 79 15.23 7.45 3.66
C LYS A 79 16.08 8.70 3.54
N SER A 80 16.45 9.10 2.33
CA SER A 80 17.23 10.32 2.09
C SER A 80 16.44 11.57 2.51
N HIS A 81 15.11 11.55 2.36
CA HIS A 81 14.23 12.68 2.68
C HIS A 81 13.88 12.75 4.18
N PHE A 82 13.48 11.63 4.79
CA PHE A 82 12.99 11.57 6.18
C PHE A 82 14.06 11.17 7.20
N GLY A 83 15.21 10.68 6.75
CA GLY A 83 16.34 10.29 7.60
C GLY A 83 16.09 9.02 8.41
N SER A 84 16.77 8.93 9.56
CA SER A 84 16.85 7.72 10.39
C SER A 84 15.53 7.33 11.07
N VAL A 85 14.50 8.19 11.04
CA VAL A 85 13.17 7.85 11.57
C VAL A 85 12.56 6.65 10.84
N LEU A 86 12.86 6.47 9.55
CA LEU A 86 12.41 5.32 8.75
C LEU A 86 13.14 4.01 9.08
N LEU A 87 14.11 4.03 10.00
CA LEU A 87 14.74 2.82 10.53
C LEU A 87 14.05 2.33 11.81
N GLN A 88 13.16 3.14 12.39
CA GLN A 88 12.50 2.85 13.66
C GLN A 88 11.16 2.18 13.43
N ASP A 89 10.98 0.97 13.95
CA ASP A 89 9.70 0.25 13.85
C ASP A 89 8.55 1.03 14.50
N SER A 90 8.83 1.75 15.59
CA SER A 90 7.87 2.64 16.27
C SER A 90 7.27 3.68 15.34
N HIS A 91 7.98 4.05 14.27
CA HIS A 91 7.52 4.99 13.26
C HIS A 91 6.92 4.26 12.07
N THR A 92 7.68 3.36 11.44
CA THR A 92 7.31 2.71 10.18
C THR A 92 6.17 1.70 10.31
N ARG A 93 5.89 1.19 11.52
CA ARG A 93 4.73 0.34 11.77
C ARG A 93 3.42 1.09 11.58
N PHE A 94 3.39 2.37 11.95
CA PHE A 94 2.17 3.19 11.97
C PHE A 94 2.15 4.29 10.90
N ASN A 95 3.26 4.53 10.20
CA ASN A 95 3.36 5.50 9.11
C ASN A 95 3.86 4.81 7.85
N LYS A 96 3.03 4.81 6.82
CA LYS A 96 3.29 4.22 5.50
C LYS A 96 3.42 5.31 4.45
N TYR A 97 4.11 5.01 3.34
CA TYR A 97 4.51 5.95 2.31
C TYR A 97 4.30 5.31 0.93
N LEU A 98 3.30 5.82 0.21
CA LEU A 98 2.89 5.32 -1.09
C LEU A 98 3.17 6.38 -2.15
N LEU A 99 3.86 6.02 -3.21
CA LEU A 99 3.88 6.82 -4.45
C LEU A 99 2.69 6.39 -5.30
N LEU A 100 1.80 7.33 -5.66
CA LEU A 100 0.64 7.08 -6.50
C LEU A 100 0.91 7.61 -7.91
N THR A 101 0.73 6.77 -8.93
CA THR A 101 1.11 7.06 -10.33
C THR A 101 -0.05 6.83 -11.29
N ARG A 102 0.00 7.45 -12.48
CA ARG A 102 -0.99 7.21 -13.55
C ARG A 102 -0.78 5.87 -14.21
N ASP A 103 0.46 5.56 -14.55
CA ASP A 103 0.81 4.34 -15.26
C ASP A 103 1.45 3.30 -14.36
N ASN A 104 1.43 2.06 -14.84
CA ASN A 104 2.15 0.92 -14.27
C ASN A 104 3.66 1.18 -14.23
N ILE A 105 4.35 0.46 -13.34
CA ILE A 105 5.81 0.50 -13.20
C ILE A 105 6.49 -0.03 -14.47
N ASN A 106 5.95 -1.12 -15.01
CA ASN A 106 6.33 -1.75 -16.27
C ASN A 106 5.08 -2.40 -16.92
N PRO A 107 5.17 -3.09 -18.06
CA PRO A 107 4.00 -3.68 -18.72
C PRO A 107 3.21 -4.72 -17.90
N SER A 108 3.84 -5.41 -16.94
CA SER A 108 3.21 -6.47 -16.14
C SER A 108 2.87 -6.05 -14.70
N THR A 109 3.51 -5.00 -14.17
CA THR A 109 3.42 -4.66 -12.74
C THR A 109 2.70 -3.33 -12.50
N MET A 110 1.48 -3.38 -11.96
CA MET A 110 0.68 -2.20 -11.62
C MET A 110 1.12 -1.53 -10.32
N GLY A 111 1.63 -2.30 -9.37
CA GLY A 111 2.09 -1.82 -8.07
C GLY A 111 3.11 -2.76 -7.45
N ILE A 112 3.81 -2.26 -6.43
CA ILE A 112 4.71 -3.06 -5.61
C ILE A 112 4.89 -2.40 -4.24
N ALA A 113 4.97 -3.19 -3.18
CA ALA A 113 5.18 -2.71 -1.83
C ALA A 113 6.09 -3.61 -1.00
N GLN A 114 6.64 -3.03 0.06
CA GLN A 114 7.39 -3.80 1.05
C GLN A 114 6.44 -4.59 1.96
N ASN A 115 6.60 -5.90 2.01
CA ASN A 115 5.92 -6.74 3.00
C ASN A 115 6.26 -6.29 4.43
N LYS A 116 5.25 -5.87 5.19
CA LYS A 116 5.37 -5.33 6.56
C LYS A 116 6.34 -4.13 6.67
N GLY A 117 6.66 -3.48 5.55
CA GLY A 117 7.53 -2.31 5.46
C GLY A 117 6.75 -1.01 5.44
N TYR A 118 7.36 0.04 4.91
CA TYR A 118 6.76 1.39 4.90
C TYR A 118 6.64 2.00 3.51
N ALA A 119 7.25 1.41 2.48
CA ALA A 119 7.28 1.96 1.14
C ALA A 119 6.44 1.11 0.18
N GLY A 120 5.72 1.78 -0.71
CA GLY A 120 5.06 1.18 -1.87
C GLY A 120 4.93 2.17 -3.03
N ILE A 121 4.67 1.63 -4.22
CA ILE A 121 4.36 2.33 -5.46
C ILE A 121 3.12 1.69 -6.04
N SER A 122 2.13 2.48 -6.48
CA SER A 122 0.88 1.96 -7.03
C SER A 122 0.36 2.84 -8.15
N SER A 123 -0.07 2.19 -9.25
CA SER A 123 -0.81 2.85 -10.31
C SER A 123 -2.30 2.91 -10.00
N ILE A 124 -2.96 3.94 -10.52
CA ILE A 124 -4.43 4.07 -10.48
C ILE A 124 -5.13 3.35 -11.63
N ARG A 125 -4.44 2.47 -12.37
CA ARG A 125 -5.04 1.72 -13.50
C ARG A 125 -6.09 0.71 -13.04
N SER A 126 -6.12 0.40 -11.76
CA SER A 126 -7.19 -0.34 -11.10
C SER A 126 -7.47 0.29 -9.74
N ASP A 127 -8.75 0.36 -9.38
CA ASP A 127 -9.18 1.01 -8.14
C ASP A 127 -8.65 0.31 -6.89
N MET A 128 -8.26 -0.97 -7.01
CA MET A 128 -7.81 -1.81 -5.90
C MET A 128 -6.33 -1.72 -5.61
N VAL A 129 -5.50 -1.45 -6.61
CA VAL A 129 -4.03 -1.59 -6.48
C VAL A 129 -3.50 -0.72 -5.33
N PRO A 130 -3.94 0.53 -5.12
CA PRO A 130 -3.45 1.32 -3.98
C PRO A 130 -3.73 0.68 -2.61
N ALA A 131 -4.90 0.06 -2.45
CA ALA A 131 -5.26 -0.65 -1.22
C ALA A 131 -4.54 -1.99 -1.08
N HIS A 132 -4.29 -2.69 -2.18
CA HIS A 132 -3.49 -3.92 -2.24
C HIS A 132 -2.05 -3.68 -1.77
N GLU A 133 -1.38 -2.67 -2.34
CA GLU A 133 -0.02 -2.30 -1.95
C GLU A 133 0.05 -1.81 -0.50
N ALA A 134 -0.94 -1.04 -0.05
CA ALA A 134 -1.05 -0.66 1.34
C ALA A 134 -1.25 -1.88 2.26
N GLY A 135 -2.01 -2.88 1.81
CA GLY A 135 -2.21 -4.16 2.48
C GLY A 135 -0.90 -4.88 2.77
N HIS A 136 -0.03 -5.03 1.76
CA HIS A 136 1.32 -5.62 1.93
C HIS A 136 2.12 -4.89 3.03
N MET A 137 2.10 -3.56 3.04
CA MET A 137 2.79 -2.75 4.06
C MET A 137 2.25 -2.98 5.48
N PHE A 138 0.98 -3.38 5.62
CA PHE A 138 0.36 -3.76 6.89
C PHE A 138 0.42 -5.27 7.20
N GLY A 139 1.00 -6.06 6.29
CA GLY A 139 1.26 -7.48 6.49
C GLY A 139 0.19 -8.42 5.97
N ALA A 140 -0.69 -7.96 5.07
CA ALA A 140 -1.50 -8.83 4.24
C ALA A 140 -0.63 -9.52 3.17
N THR A 141 -1.04 -10.70 2.71
CA THR A 141 -0.32 -11.51 1.72
C THR A 141 -1.29 -12.13 0.71
N HIS A 142 -0.77 -12.57 -0.44
CA HIS A 142 -1.56 -13.18 -1.52
C HIS A 142 -2.10 -14.56 -1.15
N GLU A 143 -1.31 -15.36 -0.42
CA GLU A 143 -1.64 -16.75 -0.06
C GLU A 143 -2.87 -16.84 0.84
N ASP A 144 -3.15 -15.77 1.57
CA ASP A 144 -4.30 -15.64 2.44
C ASP A 144 -5.47 -14.92 1.76
N SER A 145 -5.43 -14.71 0.43
CA SER A 145 -6.56 -14.17 -0.34
C SER A 145 -7.69 -15.19 -0.48
N GLU A 146 -8.91 -14.69 -0.66
CA GLU A 146 -10.11 -15.52 -0.80
C GLU A 146 -10.99 -15.05 -1.96
N ILE A 147 -11.66 -16.02 -2.60
CA ILE A 147 -12.83 -15.78 -3.45
C ILE A 147 -14.07 -16.10 -2.62
N LEU A 148 -14.92 -15.10 -2.41
CA LEU A 148 -16.15 -15.18 -1.64
C LEU A 148 -17.35 -15.45 -2.55
N TYR A 149 -18.36 -16.12 -2.00
CA TYR A 149 -19.66 -16.31 -2.66
C TYR A 149 -20.79 -15.85 -1.75
N ASN A 150 -21.51 -14.80 -2.16
CA ASN A 150 -22.65 -14.24 -1.43
C ASN A 150 -23.89 -14.07 -2.34
N GLY A 151 -24.04 -14.93 -3.34
CA GLY A 151 -25.00 -14.79 -4.44
C GLY A 151 -24.41 -14.21 -5.72
N TRP A 152 -23.18 -13.68 -5.64
CA TRP A 152 -22.27 -13.40 -6.75
C TRP A 152 -20.84 -13.74 -6.31
N TRP A 153 -19.94 -14.01 -7.26
CA TRP A 153 -18.52 -14.28 -6.95
C TRP A 153 -17.78 -12.96 -6.77
N SER A 154 -17.04 -12.82 -5.66
CA SER A 154 -16.23 -11.64 -5.41
C SER A 154 -14.86 -11.99 -4.83
N GLU A 155 -13.82 -11.29 -5.21
CA GLU A 155 -12.46 -11.51 -4.71
C GLU A 155 -12.03 -10.48 -3.68
N THR A 156 -11.28 -10.92 -2.68
CA THR A 156 -10.68 -10.03 -1.68
C THR A 156 -9.47 -9.29 -2.24
N ILE A 157 -9.09 -8.18 -1.60
CA ILE A 157 -8.11 -7.20 -2.11
C ILE A 157 -6.76 -7.84 -2.48
N MET A 158 -6.33 -8.88 -1.78
CA MET A 158 -5.02 -9.52 -2.01
C MET A 158 -5.03 -10.59 -3.09
N SER A 159 -6.09 -10.71 -3.89
CA SER A 159 -6.08 -11.59 -5.06
C SER A 159 -5.01 -11.12 -6.05
N ASP A 160 -4.14 -12.04 -6.44
CA ASP A 160 -3.06 -11.88 -7.44
C ASP A 160 -3.45 -12.42 -8.84
N ASP A 161 -4.54 -13.20 -8.91
CA ASP A 161 -5.10 -13.71 -10.17
C ASP A 161 -5.50 -12.57 -11.11
N THR A 162 -5.44 -12.84 -12.42
CA THR A 162 -5.86 -11.88 -13.44
C THR A 162 -7.33 -11.55 -13.24
N PHE A 163 -7.64 -10.31 -12.83
CA PHE A 163 -8.99 -9.82 -12.54
C PHE A 163 -9.99 -10.37 -13.56
N SER A 164 -10.84 -11.30 -13.13
CA SER A 164 -11.86 -11.88 -14.00
C SER A 164 -13.02 -10.89 -14.08
N PRO A 165 -13.48 -10.49 -15.29
CA PRO A 165 -14.67 -9.65 -15.42
C PRO A 165 -15.95 -10.33 -14.90
N LEU A 166 -15.87 -11.61 -14.51
CA LEU A 166 -16.95 -12.39 -13.89
C LEU A 166 -16.98 -12.28 -12.36
N ARG A 167 -15.99 -11.62 -11.73
CA ARG A 167 -15.89 -11.45 -10.28
C ARG A 167 -15.96 -9.96 -9.92
N SER A 168 -16.65 -9.63 -8.84
CA SER A 168 -16.64 -8.28 -8.29
C SER A 168 -15.52 -8.12 -7.24
N ASN A 169 -15.08 -6.91 -6.98
CA ASN A 169 -14.24 -6.62 -5.83
C ASN A 169 -15.10 -6.68 -4.54
N ALA A 170 -14.64 -7.42 -3.52
CA ALA A 170 -15.30 -7.50 -2.22
C ALA A 170 -15.11 -6.23 -1.36
N ASN A 171 -14.19 -5.33 -1.73
CA ASN A 171 -13.76 -4.13 -1.00
C ASN A 171 -13.35 -4.43 0.46
N ARG A 172 -12.72 -5.59 0.67
CA ARG A 172 -12.27 -6.04 1.98
C ARG A 172 -11.09 -7.02 1.89
N PHE A 173 -10.33 -7.12 2.97
CA PHE A 173 -9.38 -8.20 3.15
C PHE A 173 -10.13 -9.48 3.56
N SER A 174 -9.58 -10.64 3.21
CA SER A 174 -10.02 -11.93 3.75
C SER A 174 -9.94 -11.95 5.28
N ASP A 175 -10.63 -12.87 5.92
CA ASP A 175 -10.60 -12.97 7.39
C ASP A 175 -9.18 -13.25 7.90
N LYS A 176 -8.42 -14.04 7.13
CA LYS A 176 -7.04 -14.35 7.45
C LYS A 176 -6.11 -13.15 7.29
N ASN A 177 -6.25 -12.36 6.23
CA ASN A 177 -5.48 -11.13 6.08
C ASN A 177 -5.87 -10.06 7.11
N ARG A 178 -7.15 -9.95 7.49
CA ARG A 178 -7.59 -9.10 8.61
C ARG A 178 -6.89 -9.51 9.92
N GLU A 179 -6.73 -10.82 10.16
CA GLU A 179 -5.96 -11.34 11.30
C GLU A 179 -4.47 -10.99 11.20
N ASN A 180 -3.84 -11.17 10.03
CA ASN A 180 -2.44 -10.85 9.82
C ASN A 180 -2.13 -9.38 10.08
N ILE A 181 -2.97 -8.47 9.58
CA ILE A 181 -2.84 -7.02 9.81
C ILE A 181 -2.98 -6.70 11.30
N ARG A 182 -3.99 -7.25 11.99
CA ARG A 182 -4.15 -7.07 13.45
C ARG A 182 -2.92 -7.55 14.21
N ASN A 183 -2.45 -8.76 13.91
CA ASN A 183 -1.30 -9.36 14.55
C ASN A 183 -0.02 -8.58 14.29
N TYR A 184 0.15 -8.02 13.09
CA TYR A 184 1.25 -7.11 12.81
C TYR A 184 1.12 -5.85 13.67
N LEU A 185 -0.01 -5.14 13.65
CA LEU A 185 -0.16 -3.86 14.35
C LEU A 185 -0.14 -3.96 15.89
N ASP A 186 -0.51 -5.10 16.46
CA ASP A 186 -0.57 -5.31 17.90
C ASP A 186 0.69 -6.00 18.48
N LYS A 187 1.63 -6.43 17.62
CA LYS A 187 2.93 -6.96 18.07
C LYS A 187 3.75 -5.89 18.81
N PRO A 188 4.56 -6.28 19.83
CA PRO A 188 5.48 -5.37 20.48
C PRO A 188 6.41 -4.69 19.46
N ILE A 189 6.60 -3.39 19.64
CA ILE A 189 7.46 -2.58 18.78
C ILE A 189 8.91 -3.05 18.93
N ALA A 190 9.56 -3.34 17.80
CA ALA A 190 10.99 -3.65 17.77
C ALA A 190 11.83 -2.36 17.78
N GLN A 191 13.12 -2.44 18.13
CA GLN A 191 13.98 -1.24 18.04
C GLN A 191 14.24 -0.80 16.59
N ARG A 192 14.26 -1.75 15.66
CA ARG A 192 14.47 -1.50 14.23
C ARG A 192 13.32 -2.09 13.43
N ALA A 193 12.94 -1.40 12.36
CA ALA A 193 12.09 -1.98 11.34
C ALA A 193 12.78 -3.25 10.79
N VAL A 194 12.02 -4.34 10.63
CA VAL A 194 12.57 -5.57 10.06
C VAL A 194 13.02 -5.26 8.62
N PRO A 195 14.30 -5.48 8.26
CA PRO A 195 14.73 -5.35 6.87
C PRO A 195 13.90 -6.28 6.00
N ARG A 196 13.63 -5.88 4.75
CA ARG A 196 13.01 -6.75 3.75
C ARG A 196 13.72 -8.12 3.77
N PRO A 197 13.02 -9.25 3.95
CA PRO A 197 13.60 -10.55 3.66
C PRO A 197 14.10 -10.54 2.22
N GLN A 198 15.28 -11.09 1.99
CA GLN A 198 15.91 -11.10 0.67
C GLN A 198 15.29 -12.16 -0.25
N ASP A 199 14.20 -12.82 0.17
CA ASP A 199 13.64 -14.00 -0.49
C ASP A 199 12.26 -13.74 -1.15
N ASP A 200 11.68 -12.54 -1.02
CA ASP A 200 10.39 -12.18 -1.65
C ASP A 200 10.59 -11.59 -3.08
N TRP A 201 11.62 -12.01 -3.81
CA TRP A 201 11.86 -11.56 -5.21
C TRP A 201 11.11 -12.39 -6.25
N ASP A 202 10.49 -13.47 -5.82
CA ASP A 202 9.75 -14.38 -6.67
C ASP A 202 8.27 -14.23 -6.32
N ASP A 203 7.55 -13.49 -7.14
CA ASP A 203 6.33 -14.00 -7.77
C ASP A 203 6.08 -13.16 -9.04
N ASP A 204 5.93 -13.89 -10.15
CA ASP A 204 6.09 -13.53 -11.57
C ASP A 204 5.31 -12.30 -12.10
#